data_AF-A0A965R341-F1
#
_entry.id   AF-A0A965R341-F1
#
_cell.length_a   1.000
_cell.length_b   1.000
_cell.length_c   1.000
_cell.angle_alpha   90.00
_cell.angle_beta   90.00
_cell.angle_gamma   90.00
#
_symmetry.space_group_name_H-M   'P 1'
#
loop_
_entity.id
_entity.type
_entity.pdbx_description
1 polymer ?
#
loop_
_entity_poly.entity_id
_entity_poly.type
_entity_poly.pdbx_seq_one_letter_code
_entity_poly.pdbx_strand_id
1 'polypeptide(L)'
;MNPGIANEFATAAYRFGHSMLDGELGRLNDDGTEVDGGALELATSFFNPTVFDTSLPQHAGDIDPFLKSESTGIAQEVDVYVDDAVRNFLFGPPGAGGLDLAALNIQRGRDHGLADYNTMRAAYGLPRVTGFNQITTDATLAAKLQSTYGTVNNIDAWVGGLAETHVSGGSLGPLFTKIIADQFTRLRAGDRLYFENVLDAGDIAKVKATSLSSIIKANTSLTTVQPNVFVAP
;
A
#
# COMPACT_ATOMS: atom_id res chain seq x y z
N MET A 1 -13.75 -16.43 17.23
CA MET A 1 -13.38 -15.07 16.76
C MET A 1 -13.95 -14.88 15.36
N ASN A 2 -14.45 -13.70 14.99
CA ASN A 2 -15.03 -13.46 13.65
C ASN A 2 -13.93 -13.00 12.66
N PRO A 3 -13.57 -13.81 11.64
CA PRO A 3 -12.53 -13.46 10.66
C PRO A 3 -13.03 -12.55 9.53
N GLY A 4 -14.30 -12.13 9.53
CA GLY A 4 -14.86 -11.25 8.51
C GLY A 4 -14.04 -9.96 8.36
N ILE A 5 -13.90 -9.50 7.12
CA ILE A 5 -13.20 -8.25 6.83
C ILE A 5 -14.05 -7.06 7.31
N ALA A 6 -13.47 -6.22 8.17
CA ALA A 6 -14.11 -5.01 8.66
C ALA A 6 -14.21 -3.97 7.54
N ASN A 7 -15.28 -3.17 7.58
CA ASN A 7 -15.56 -2.18 6.53
C ASN A 7 -14.45 -1.10 6.50
N GLU A 8 -14.04 -0.63 7.67
CA GLU A 8 -12.94 0.33 7.87
C GLU A 8 -11.58 -0.23 7.44
N PHE A 9 -11.36 -1.55 7.54
CA PHE A 9 -10.14 -2.18 7.03
C PHE A 9 -10.09 -2.11 5.50
N ALA A 10 -11.13 -2.60 4.82
CA ALA A 10 -11.16 -2.69 3.35
C ALA A 10 -11.34 -1.32 2.67
N THR A 11 -12.03 -0.40 3.33
CA THR A 11 -12.46 0.87 2.71
C THR A 11 -11.57 2.04 3.07
N ALA A 12 -10.83 1.98 4.19
CA ALA A 12 -9.89 3.02 4.60
C ALA A 12 -8.50 2.46 4.88
N ALA A 13 -8.31 1.72 5.98
CA ALA A 13 -6.98 1.46 6.50
C ALA A 13 -6.07 0.72 5.50
N TYR A 14 -6.53 -0.38 4.90
CA TYR A 14 -5.71 -1.18 3.97
C TYR A 14 -5.58 -0.56 2.56
N ARG A 15 -6.05 0.68 2.38
CA ARG A 15 -5.81 1.52 1.20
C ARG A 15 -4.66 2.50 1.40
N PHE A 16 -3.90 2.39 2.50
CA PHE A 16 -2.69 3.19 2.72
C PHE A 16 -1.68 3.02 1.58
N GLY A 17 -1.62 1.81 0.98
CA GLY A 17 -0.72 1.49 -0.12
C GLY A 17 -0.91 2.33 -1.38
N HIS A 18 -2.03 3.04 -1.55
CA HIS A 18 -2.20 3.97 -2.66
C HIS A 18 -1.28 5.21 -2.56
N SER A 19 -0.79 5.54 -1.35
CA SER A 19 0.23 6.57 -1.14
C SER A 19 1.64 6.09 -1.49
N MET A 20 1.85 4.77 -1.52
CA MET A 20 3.17 4.16 -1.73
C MET A 20 3.51 3.93 -3.21
N LEU A 21 2.55 4.18 -4.10
CA LEU A 21 2.71 3.94 -5.53
C LEU A 21 3.66 4.99 -6.13
N ASP A 22 4.64 4.52 -6.89
CA ASP A 22 5.47 5.37 -7.73
C ASP A 22 4.77 5.67 -9.06
N GLY A 23 5.09 6.80 -9.69
CA GLY A 23 4.59 7.17 -11.01
C GLY A 23 5.15 6.29 -12.14
N GLU A 24 6.15 5.47 -11.83
CA GLU A 24 6.79 4.54 -12.75
C GLU A 24 6.72 3.08 -12.25
N LEU A 25 6.62 2.16 -13.19
CA LEU A 25 6.83 0.73 -12.99
C LEU A 25 8.28 0.42 -13.39
N GLY A 26 9.15 0.35 -12.39
CA GLY A 26 10.59 0.20 -12.57
C GLY A 26 11.00 -1.16 -13.16
N ARG A 27 12.14 -1.19 -13.86
CA ARG A 27 12.66 -2.38 -14.52
C ARG A 27 14.19 -2.39 -14.50
N LEU A 28 14.77 -3.46 -13.96
CA LEU A 28 16.22 -3.60 -13.81
C LEU A 28 16.70 -4.98 -14.29
N ASN A 29 17.90 -5.04 -14.86
CA ASN A 29 18.61 -6.28 -15.12
C ASN A 29 19.01 -6.97 -13.79
N ASP A 30 19.34 -8.26 -13.82
CA ASP A 30 19.74 -9.00 -12.61
C ASP A 30 20.94 -8.36 -11.88
N ASP A 31 21.85 -7.70 -12.63
CA ASP A 31 22.99 -6.97 -12.07
C ASP A 31 22.63 -5.59 -11.46
N GLY A 32 21.36 -5.17 -11.56
CA GLY A 32 20.85 -3.91 -11.05
C GLY A 32 20.99 -2.72 -12.02
N THR A 33 21.48 -2.93 -13.24
CA THR A 33 21.49 -1.89 -14.28
C THR A 33 20.11 -1.70 -14.89
N GLU A 34 19.84 -0.53 -15.47
CA GLU A 34 18.59 -0.28 -16.20
C GLU A 34 18.47 -1.20 -17.42
N VAL A 35 17.27 -1.72 -17.65
CA VAL A 35 16.97 -2.44 -18.89
C VAL A 35 16.93 -1.48 -20.08
N ASP A 36 17.16 -2.00 -21.29
CA ASP A 36 16.87 -1.25 -22.51
C ASP A 36 15.39 -0.83 -22.54
N GLY A 37 15.14 0.48 -22.71
CA GLY A 37 13.81 1.07 -22.65
C GLY A 37 13.35 1.51 -21.25
N GLY A 38 14.19 1.41 -20.20
CA GLY A 38 14.00 2.07 -18.91
C GLY A 38 12.74 1.64 -18.13
N ALA A 39 12.30 2.44 -17.16
CA ALA A 39 11.03 2.22 -16.47
C ALA A 39 9.82 2.49 -17.39
N LEU A 40 8.66 1.96 -17.04
CA LEU A 40 7.39 2.24 -17.74
C LEU A 40 6.57 3.25 -16.94
N GLU A 41 5.82 4.14 -17.60
CA GLU A 41 4.88 5.01 -16.87
C GLU A 41 3.74 4.19 -16.27
N LEU A 42 3.43 4.38 -14.98
CA LEU A 42 2.35 3.67 -14.30
C LEU A 42 1.00 3.98 -14.97
N ALA A 43 0.76 5.24 -15.35
CA ALA A 43 -0.48 5.71 -15.95
C ALA A 43 -0.86 4.94 -17.24
N THR A 44 0.13 4.48 -18.01
CA THR A 44 -0.09 3.72 -19.26
C THR A 44 0.04 2.21 -19.09
N SER A 45 0.39 1.75 -17.88
CA SER A 45 0.59 0.34 -17.55
C SER A 45 -0.68 -0.36 -17.05
N PHE A 46 -1.71 0.39 -16.64
CA PHE A 46 -2.98 -0.18 -16.17
C PHE A 46 -3.67 -1.01 -17.26
N PHE A 47 -3.99 -2.26 -16.93
CA PHE A 47 -4.64 -3.24 -17.83
C PHE A 47 -3.92 -3.44 -19.17
N ASN A 48 -2.60 -3.21 -19.19
CA ASN A 48 -1.81 -3.31 -20.41
C ASN A 48 -0.94 -4.58 -20.42
N PRO A 49 -1.37 -5.68 -21.06
CA PRO A 49 -0.57 -6.89 -21.12
C PRO A 49 0.60 -6.79 -22.11
N THR A 50 0.67 -5.75 -22.96
CA THR A 50 1.76 -5.61 -23.95
C THR A 50 3.11 -5.34 -23.29
N VAL A 51 3.13 -5.02 -21.99
CA VAL A 51 4.36 -4.88 -21.21
C VAL A 51 5.18 -6.18 -21.13
N PHE A 52 4.57 -7.32 -21.46
CA PHE A 52 5.21 -8.63 -21.57
C PHE A 52 5.37 -9.11 -23.03
N ASP A 53 5.13 -8.25 -24.02
CA ASP A 53 5.24 -8.63 -25.44
C ASP A 53 6.70 -8.69 -25.89
N THR A 54 7.22 -9.91 -25.96
CA THR A 54 8.59 -10.23 -26.42
C THR A 54 8.94 -9.72 -27.83
N SER A 55 7.94 -9.37 -28.65
CA SER A 55 8.19 -8.84 -30.00
C SER A 55 8.55 -7.36 -29.99
N LEU A 56 8.32 -6.66 -28.88
CA LEU A 56 8.63 -5.25 -28.71
C LEU A 56 9.99 -5.11 -28.01
N PRO A 57 10.98 -4.43 -28.62
CA PRO A 57 12.34 -4.30 -28.08
C PRO A 57 12.37 -3.75 -26.65
N GLN A 58 11.43 -2.86 -26.33
CA GLN A 58 11.30 -2.24 -25.03
C GLN A 58 10.51 -3.08 -24.01
N HIS A 59 10.00 -4.28 -24.33
CA HIS A 59 9.12 -5.08 -23.47
C HIS A 59 9.50 -6.57 -23.45
N ALA A 60 10.78 -6.87 -23.21
CA ALA A 60 11.29 -8.23 -23.21
C ALA A 60 10.67 -9.13 -22.11
N GLY A 61 9.47 -9.64 -22.38
CA GLY A 61 8.95 -10.98 -22.10
C GLY A 61 8.76 -11.50 -20.69
N ASP A 62 9.44 -10.94 -19.70
CA ASP A 62 9.62 -11.59 -18.41
C ASP A 62 9.20 -10.70 -17.24
N ILE A 63 8.82 -11.34 -16.14
CA ILE A 63 8.52 -10.70 -14.86
C ILE A 63 9.81 -10.33 -14.11
N ASP A 64 10.95 -10.91 -14.51
CA ASP A 64 12.25 -10.74 -13.87
C ASP A 64 12.65 -9.27 -13.69
N PRO A 65 12.60 -8.38 -14.71
CA PRO A 65 13.01 -7.01 -14.51
C PRO A 65 12.15 -6.22 -13.52
N PHE A 66 10.85 -6.53 -13.49
CA PHE A 66 9.91 -5.93 -12.55
C PHE A 66 10.16 -6.42 -11.15
N LEU A 67 10.25 -7.74 -10.93
CA LEU A 67 10.53 -8.32 -9.61
C LEU A 67 11.89 -7.88 -9.08
N LYS A 68 12.88 -7.71 -9.96
CA LYS A 68 14.16 -7.14 -9.59
C LYS A 68 13.99 -5.70 -9.09
N SER A 69 13.34 -4.85 -9.88
CA SER A 69 13.08 -3.45 -9.50
C SER A 69 12.29 -3.34 -8.21
N GLU A 70 11.17 -4.05 -8.07
CA GLU A 70 10.32 -4.07 -6.88
C GLU A 70 11.05 -4.57 -5.65
N SER A 71 11.99 -5.52 -5.81
CA SER A 71 12.82 -5.94 -4.69
C SER A 71 13.76 -4.80 -4.27
N THR A 72 14.37 -4.05 -5.18
CA THR A 72 15.40 -3.06 -4.82
C THR A 72 14.89 -1.64 -4.60
N GLY A 73 13.71 -1.31 -5.10
CA GLY A 73 13.14 0.02 -5.13
C GLY A 73 12.73 0.53 -3.75
N ILE A 74 12.68 1.85 -3.61
CA ILE A 74 12.12 2.52 -2.45
C ILE A 74 10.69 2.93 -2.82
N ALA A 75 9.71 2.43 -2.08
CA ALA A 75 8.33 2.85 -2.24
C ALA A 75 8.16 4.32 -1.83
N GLN A 76 7.16 5.00 -2.38
CA GLN A 76 6.77 6.33 -1.90
C GLN A 76 6.34 6.24 -0.43
N GLU A 77 6.48 7.35 0.30
CA GLU A 77 6.14 7.43 1.72
C GLU A 77 4.63 7.22 1.94
N VAL A 78 4.25 6.67 3.09
CA VAL A 78 2.85 6.62 3.50
C VAL A 78 2.44 7.96 4.10
N ASP A 79 1.83 8.82 3.31
CA ASP A 79 1.34 10.12 3.75
C ASP A 79 0.08 10.54 2.97
N VAL A 80 -0.25 11.83 2.99
CA VAL A 80 -1.46 12.35 2.32
C VAL A 80 -1.25 12.64 0.83
N TYR A 81 -0.04 12.45 0.31
CA TYR A 81 0.27 12.65 -1.09
C TYR A 81 0.04 11.35 -1.86
N VAL A 82 -0.39 11.50 -3.11
CA VAL A 82 -0.71 10.39 -3.99
C VAL A 82 -0.24 10.80 -5.39
N ASP A 83 0.52 9.90 -6.03
CA ASP A 83 1.10 10.16 -7.34
C ASP A 83 0.03 10.49 -8.40
N ASP A 84 0.38 11.37 -9.33
CA ASP A 84 -0.52 11.87 -10.35
C ASP A 84 -1.00 10.77 -11.31
N ALA A 85 -0.23 9.69 -11.50
CA ALA A 85 -0.64 8.52 -12.28
C ALA A 85 -1.93 7.89 -11.78
N VAL A 86 -2.20 7.94 -10.47
CA VAL A 86 -3.44 7.44 -9.86
C VAL A 86 -4.36 8.54 -9.33
N ARG A 87 -3.86 9.77 -9.14
CA ARG A 87 -4.68 10.92 -8.71
C ARG A 87 -5.35 11.66 -9.86
N ASN A 88 -4.75 11.72 -11.05
CA ASN A 88 -5.31 12.45 -12.20
C ASN A 88 -5.60 11.55 -13.42
N PHE A 89 -5.01 10.35 -13.48
CA PHE A 89 -5.02 9.50 -14.67
C PHE A 89 -5.50 8.06 -14.43
N LEU A 90 -6.14 7.78 -13.29
CA LEU A 90 -6.58 6.42 -12.98
C LEU A 90 -7.59 5.94 -14.05
N PHE A 91 -7.15 4.99 -14.88
CA PHE A 91 -7.89 4.43 -16.01
C PHE A 91 -8.26 5.46 -17.10
N GLY A 92 -7.27 5.82 -17.92
CA GLY A 92 -7.49 6.50 -19.21
C GLY A 92 -6.23 7.23 -19.69
N PRO A 93 -6.07 7.45 -21.01
CA PRO A 93 -4.97 8.26 -21.50
C PRO A 93 -5.09 9.70 -20.98
N PRO A 94 -3.96 10.41 -20.77
CA PRO A 94 -3.97 11.81 -20.36
C PRO A 94 -4.89 12.66 -21.25
N GLY A 95 -5.83 13.38 -20.63
CA GLY A 95 -6.78 14.26 -21.33
C GLY A 95 -8.10 13.59 -21.79
N ALA A 96 -8.29 12.28 -21.55
CA ALA A 96 -9.52 11.57 -21.90
C ALA A 96 -10.52 11.35 -20.74
N GLY A 97 -10.34 12.05 -19.61
CA GLY A 97 -11.23 11.94 -18.45
C GLY A 97 -10.92 10.75 -17.54
N GLY A 98 -9.67 10.67 -17.05
CA GLY A 98 -9.25 9.71 -16.02
C GLY A 98 -9.96 9.94 -14.67
N LEU A 99 -9.84 8.96 -13.78
CA LEU A 99 -10.36 9.02 -12.42
C LEU A 99 -9.29 9.53 -11.45
N ASP A 100 -9.75 9.99 -10.28
CA ASP A 100 -8.91 10.34 -9.13
C ASP A 100 -9.11 9.28 -8.05
N LEU A 101 -8.09 8.43 -7.83
CA LEU A 101 -8.15 7.36 -6.84
C LEU A 101 -8.29 7.90 -5.41
N ALA A 102 -7.68 9.04 -5.09
CA ALA A 102 -7.79 9.65 -3.78
C ALA A 102 -9.21 10.16 -3.54
N ALA A 103 -9.80 10.87 -4.52
CA ALA A 103 -11.20 11.29 -4.47
C ALA A 103 -12.15 10.09 -4.39
N LEU A 104 -11.88 9.01 -5.13
CA LEU A 104 -12.66 7.78 -5.06
C LEU A 104 -12.57 7.10 -3.68
N ASN A 105 -11.40 7.09 -3.03
CA ASN A 105 -11.27 6.55 -1.68
C ASN A 105 -12.10 7.34 -0.67
N ILE A 106 -12.05 8.67 -0.75
CA ILE A 106 -12.86 9.57 0.09
C ILE A 106 -14.35 9.30 -0.14
N GLN A 107 -14.79 9.32 -1.41
CA GLN A 107 -16.20 9.10 -1.75
C GLN A 107 -16.66 7.69 -1.37
N ARG A 108 -15.81 6.67 -1.51
CA ARG A 108 -16.13 5.30 -1.10
C ARG A 108 -16.27 5.18 0.42
N GLY A 109 -15.42 5.87 1.19
CA GLY A 109 -15.56 5.94 2.64
C GLY A 109 -16.91 6.50 3.06
N ARG A 110 -17.36 7.57 2.40
CA ARG A 110 -18.67 8.20 2.63
C ARG A 110 -19.84 7.31 2.22
N ASP A 111 -19.76 6.70 1.03
CA ASP A 111 -20.72 5.73 0.50
C ASP A 111 -20.92 4.54 1.47
N HIS A 112 -19.82 4.02 2.01
CA HIS A 112 -19.83 2.92 2.97
C HIS A 112 -20.25 3.33 4.39
N GLY A 113 -20.57 4.60 4.61
CA GLY A 113 -20.94 5.12 5.93
C GLY A 113 -19.84 4.94 6.98
N LEU A 114 -18.56 5.04 6.59
CA LEU A 114 -17.47 4.99 7.56
C LEU A 114 -17.63 6.13 8.57
N ALA A 115 -17.34 5.83 9.83
CA ALA A 115 -17.27 6.85 10.87
C ALA A 115 -16.17 7.88 10.54
N ASP A 116 -16.33 9.11 11.04
CA ASP A 116 -15.27 10.12 10.95
C ASP A 116 -14.00 9.63 11.67
N TYR A 117 -12.86 10.18 11.26
CA TYR A 117 -11.53 9.88 11.82
C TYR A 117 -11.53 9.82 13.35
N ASN A 118 -12.16 10.80 14.00
CA ASN A 118 -12.08 10.97 15.44
C ASN A 118 -12.98 9.96 16.18
N THR A 119 -14.13 9.63 15.60
CA THR A 119 -15.00 8.53 16.05
C THR A 119 -14.34 7.17 15.83
N MET A 120 -13.65 6.98 14.72
CA MET A 120 -12.89 5.75 14.45
C MET A 120 -11.72 5.59 15.44
N ARG A 121 -11.01 6.66 15.77
CA ARG A 121 -9.99 6.65 16.85
C ARG A 121 -10.56 6.15 18.17
N ALA A 122 -11.67 6.73 18.61
CA ALA A 122 -12.31 6.32 19.85
C ALA A 122 -12.75 4.85 19.84
N ALA A 123 -13.30 4.37 18.71
CA ALA A 123 -13.71 2.97 18.55
C ALA A 123 -12.54 1.98 18.68
N TYR A 124 -11.33 2.39 18.27
CA TYR A 124 -10.10 1.62 18.40
C TYR A 124 -9.30 1.91 19.69
N GLY A 125 -9.93 2.56 20.67
CA GLY A 125 -9.34 2.84 21.98
C GLY A 125 -8.24 3.91 21.95
N LEU A 126 -8.17 4.71 20.89
CA LEU A 126 -7.27 5.85 20.80
C LEU A 126 -7.97 7.11 21.30
N PRO A 127 -7.24 8.06 21.92
CA PRO A 127 -7.82 9.33 22.32
C PRO A 127 -8.26 10.10 21.08
N ARG A 128 -9.44 10.73 21.16
CA ARG A 128 -9.88 11.71 20.16
C ARG A 128 -8.90 12.87 20.16
N VAL A 129 -8.57 13.38 18.98
CA VAL A 129 -7.83 14.64 18.84
C VAL A 129 -8.76 15.82 19.01
N THR A 130 -8.24 16.93 19.53
CA THR A 130 -8.96 18.20 19.70
C THR A 130 -8.42 19.31 18.79
N GLY A 131 -7.32 19.06 18.08
CA GLY A 131 -6.71 20.00 17.15
C GLY A 131 -5.91 19.29 16.05
N PHE A 132 -5.76 19.94 14.90
CA PHE A 132 -5.08 19.38 13.73
C PHE A 132 -3.58 19.12 13.98
N ASN A 133 -2.96 19.90 14.85
CA ASN A 133 -1.56 19.72 15.29
C ASN A 133 -1.33 18.47 16.16
N GLN A 134 -2.39 17.77 16.58
CA GLN A 134 -2.28 16.47 17.27
C GLN A 134 -2.32 15.29 16.29
N ILE A 135 -2.60 15.55 15.01
CA ILE A 135 -2.64 14.52 13.95
C ILE A 135 -1.23 14.36 13.38
N THR A 136 -0.58 15.47 13.03
CA THR A 136 0.73 15.51 12.39
C THR A 136 1.65 16.54 13.03
N THR A 137 2.96 16.28 12.98
CA THR A 137 4.01 17.24 13.35
C THR A 137 4.27 18.29 12.27
N ASP A 138 3.76 18.11 11.04
CA ASP A 138 3.87 19.10 9.96
C ASP A 138 2.78 20.18 10.11
N ALA A 139 3.20 21.38 10.51
CA ALA A 139 2.32 22.52 10.68
C ALA A 139 1.62 22.95 9.37
N THR A 140 2.25 22.75 8.22
CA THR A 140 1.68 23.06 6.90
C THR A 140 0.54 22.11 6.60
N LEU A 141 0.75 20.80 6.81
CA LEU A 141 -0.29 19.80 6.64
C LEU A 141 -1.45 20.02 7.62
N ALA A 142 -1.17 20.29 8.89
CA ALA A 142 -2.21 20.60 9.88
C ALA A 142 -3.07 21.80 9.45
N ALA A 143 -2.45 22.87 8.92
CA ALA A 143 -3.16 24.03 8.41
C ALA A 143 -4.01 23.72 7.17
N LYS A 144 -3.52 22.89 6.24
CA LYS A 144 -4.27 22.42 5.07
C LYS A 144 -5.49 21.59 5.49
N LEU A 145 -5.32 20.64 6.41
CA LEU A 145 -6.43 19.84 6.94
C LEU A 145 -7.47 20.74 7.61
N GLN A 146 -7.03 21.76 8.36
CA GLN A 146 -7.92 22.72 8.99
C GLN A 146 -8.73 23.52 7.96
N SER A 147 -8.08 24.02 6.90
CA SER A 147 -8.78 24.80 5.87
C SER A 147 -9.75 23.94 5.06
N THR A 148 -9.45 22.65 4.85
CA THR A 148 -10.30 21.71 4.12
C THR A 148 -11.50 21.22 4.93
N TYR A 149 -11.30 20.83 6.20
CA TYR A 149 -12.32 20.15 7.00
C TYR A 149 -13.01 21.04 8.04
N GLY A 150 -12.40 22.17 8.41
CA GLY A 150 -12.86 23.10 9.44
C GLY A 150 -12.71 22.57 10.87
N THR A 151 -13.15 21.34 11.14
CA THR A 151 -13.03 20.67 12.44
C THR A 151 -12.50 19.24 12.29
N VAL A 152 -11.74 18.79 13.29
CA VAL A 152 -11.16 17.43 13.35
C VAL A 152 -12.21 16.31 13.35
N ASN A 153 -13.47 16.63 13.66
CA ASN A 153 -14.59 15.67 13.65
C ASN A 153 -15.21 15.47 12.26
N ASN A 154 -14.76 16.21 11.23
CA ASN A 154 -15.25 16.07 9.86
C ASN A 154 -14.25 15.31 8.95
N ILE A 155 -13.08 14.95 9.46
CA ILE A 155 -12.03 14.32 8.65
C ILE A 155 -12.45 12.92 8.25
N ASP A 156 -12.39 12.62 6.95
CA ASP A 156 -12.62 11.27 6.43
C ASP A 156 -11.55 10.32 7.00
N ALA A 157 -11.96 9.12 7.46
CA ALA A 157 -11.05 8.20 8.14
C ALA A 157 -9.79 7.84 7.34
N TRP A 158 -9.90 7.74 6.01
CA TRP A 158 -8.76 7.45 5.14
C TRP A 158 -7.72 8.58 5.17
N VAL A 159 -8.17 9.83 5.02
CA VAL A 159 -7.29 11.01 5.06
C VAL A 159 -6.69 11.20 6.45
N GLY A 160 -7.50 11.05 7.50
CA GLY A 160 -7.03 11.18 8.87
C GLY A 160 -5.97 10.14 9.24
N GLY A 161 -6.13 8.88 8.83
CA GLY A 161 -5.16 7.83 9.11
C GLY A 161 -3.85 7.97 8.32
N LEU A 162 -3.89 8.50 7.09
CA LEU A 162 -2.69 8.85 6.31
C LEU A 162 -1.94 10.06 6.88
N ALA A 163 -2.67 11.01 7.45
CA ALA A 163 -2.08 12.23 8.02
C ALA A 163 -1.38 12.01 9.37
N GLU A 164 -1.61 10.88 10.04
CA GLU A 164 -1.03 10.63 11.35
C GLU A 164 0.49 10.47 11.29
N THR A 165 1.21 11.10 12.22
CA THR A 165 2.63 10.80 12.42
C THR A 165 2.82 9.30 12.71
N HIS A 166 3.77 8.69 12.02
CA HIS A 166 4.00 7.25 12.11
C HIS A 166 4.43 6.80 13.51
N VAL A 167 4.08 5.57 13.85
CA VAL A 167 4.58 4.90 15.05
C VAL A 167 6.06 4.56 14.90
N SER A 168 6.80 4.53 16.02
CA SER A 168 8.22 4.15 15.99
C SER A 168 8.41 2.75 15.40
N GLY A 169 9.27 2.65 14.38
CA GLY A 169 9.58 1.39 13.71
C GLY A 169 8.51 0.88 12.73
N GLY A 170 7.53 1.71 12.37
CA GLY A 170 6.53 1.39 11.34
C GLY A 170 6.25 2.57 10.43
N SER A 171 5.54 2.31 9.33
CA SER A 171 5.19 3.31 8.30
C SER A 171 3.74 3.81 8.42
N LEU A 172 3.08 3.55 9.55
CA LEU A 172 1.66 3.85 9.74
C LEU A 172 1.44 4.66 11.00
N GLY A 173 0.44 5.54 10.96
CA GLY A 173 -0.09 6.18 12.15
C GLY A 173 -0.75 5.20 13.14
N PRO A 174 -0.98 5.63 14.40
CA PRO A 174 -1.65 4.81 15.42
C PRO A 174 -2.99 4.19 14.99
N LEU A 175 -3.85 4.92 14.28
CA LEU A 175 -5.18 4.46 13.87
C LEU A 175 -5.08 3.31 12.87
N PHE A 176 -4.37 3.51 11.77
CA PHE A 176 -4.21 2.45 10.75
C PHE A 176 -3.45 1.25 11.32
N THR A 177 -2.44 1.47 12.16
CA THR A 177 -1.75 0.39 12.87
C THR A 177 -2.74 -0.46 13.68
N LYS A 178 -3.64 0.18 14.44
CA LYS A 178 -4.65 -0.53 15.25
C LYS A 178 -5.68 -1.29 14.39
N ILE A 179 -6.20 -0.67 13.33
CA ILE A 179 -7.20 -1.29 12.44
C ILE A 179 -6.59 -2.52 11.74
N ILE A 180 -5.39 -2.37 11.19
CA ILE A 180 -4.72 -3.43 10.44
C ILE A 180 -4.30 -4.57 11.37
N ALA A 181 -3.74 -4.26 12.54
CA ALA A 181 -3.37 -5.27 13.52
C ALA A 181 -4.57 -6.07 14.04
N ASP A 182 -5.70 -5.40 14.32
CA ASP A 182 -6.95 -6.07 14.70
C ASP A 182 -7.42 -7.04 13.60
N GLN A 183 -7.49 -6.56 12.35
CA GLN A 183 -7.95 -7.38 11.24
C GLN A 183 -7.07 -8.61 11.01
N PHE A 184 -5.74 -8.44 10.96
CA PHE A 184 -4.83 -9.58 10.77
C PHE A 184 -4.86 -10.55 11.96
N THR A 185 -5.04 -10.04 13.18
CA THR A 185 -5.22 -10.90 14.37
C THR A 185 -6.48 -11.75 14.23
N ARG A 186 -7.61 -11.14 13.82
CA ARG A 186 -8.87 -11.85 13.61
C ARG A 186 -8.82 -12.85 12.45
N LEU A 187 -8.13 -12.52 11.37
CA LEU A 187 -7.90 -13.45 10.25
C LEU A 187 -7.10 -14.66 10.70
N ARG A 188 -5.96 -14.47 11.35
CA ARG A 188 -5.12 -15.57 11.85
C ARG A 188 -5.86 -16.45 12.86
N ALA A 189 -6.45 -15.85 13.89
CA ALA A 189 -7.06 -16.61 14.98
C ALA A 189 -8.47 -17.14 14.66
N GLY A 190 -9.14 -16.57 13.65
CA GLY A 190 -10.44 -17.04 13.17
C GLY A 190 -10.35 -18.09 12.07
N ASP A 191 -9.17 -18.30 11.47
CA ASP A 191 -8.97 -19.29 10.42
C ASP A 191 -8.62 -20.68 10.99
N ARG A 192 -9.57 -21.61 10.85
CA ARG A 192 -9.39 -23.02 11.21
C ARG A 192 -8.27 -23.70 10.40
N LEU A 193 -8.01 -23.22 9.19
CA LEU A 193 -7.01 -23.77 8.26
C LEU A 193 -5.69 -22.98 8.28
N TYR A 194 -5.52 -22.04 9.23
CA TYR A 194 -4.25 -21.34 9.39
C TYR A 194 -3.11 -22.35 9.54
N PHE A 195 -2.01 -22.15 8.81
CA PHE A 195 -1.01 -23.22 8.59
C PHE A 195 -0.43 -23.81 9.89
N GLU A 196 -0.27 -22.99 10.94
CA GLU A 196 0.21 -23.46 12.25
C GLU A 196 -0.78 -24.37 12.99
N ASN A 197 -2.05 -24.38 12.60
CA ASN A 197 -3.11 -25.19 13.20
C ASN A 197 -3.26 -26.56 12.54
N VAL A 198 -2.81 -26.72 11.29
CA VAL A 198 -3.12 -27.90 10.46
C VAL A 198 -1.90 -28.69 10.00
N LEU A 199 -0.74 -28.06 9.88
CA LEU A 199 0.49 -28.72 9.46
C LEU A 199 1.22 -29.34 10.65
N ASP A 200 2.07 -30.34 10.39
CA ASP A 200 2.97 -30.86 11.41
C ASP A 200 4.13 -29.89 11.71
N ALA A 201 4.85 -30.12 12.81
CA ALA A 201 5.93 -29.24 13.24
C ALA A 201 7.08 -29.11 12.22
N GLY A 202 7.34 -30.17 11.43
CA GLY A 202 8.37 -30.16 10.40
C GLY A 202 7.97 -29.27 9.23
N ASP A 203 6.72 -29.37 8.77
CA ASP A 203 6.20 -28.55 7.69
C ASP A 203 6.00 -27.09 8.11
N ILE A 204 5.58 -26.83 9.36
CA ILE A 204 5.57 -25.47 9.93
C ILE A 204 6.97 -24.85 9.88
N ALA A 205 8.01 -25.60 10.26
CA ALA A 205 9.38 -25.12 10.22
C ALA A 205 9.82 -24.78 8.77
N LYS A 206 9.45 -25.61 7.78
CA LYS A 206 9.73 -25.33 6.35
C LYS A 206 9.03 -24.07 5.86
N VAL A 207 7.74 -23.89 6.18
CA VAL A 207 6.97 -22.69 5.79
C VAL A 207 7.60 -21.44 6.41
N LYS A 208 7.96 -21.48 7.70
CA LYS A 208 8.61 -20.35 8.39
C LYS A 208 10.02 -20.03 7.88
N ALA A 209 10.71 -21.01 7.30
CA ALA A 209 12.02 -20.82 6.69
C ALA A 209 11.94 -20.26 5.25
N THR A 210 10.75 -20.21 4.66
CA THR A 210 10.54 -19.68 3.30
C THR A 210 10.54 -18.14 3.34
N SER A 211 11.26 -17.53 2.40
CA SER A 211 11.26 -16.08 2.18
C SER A 211 10.73 -15.74 0.78
N LEU A 212 10.18 -14.54 0.59
CA LEU A 212 9.76 -14.10 -0.74
C LEU A 212 10.95 -14.05 -1.72
N SER A 213 12.15 -13.70 -1.25
CA SER A 213 13.40 -13.80 -2.02
C SER A 213 13.66 -15.23 -2.54
N SER A 214 13.49 -16.24 -1.68
CA SER A 214 13.66 -17.65 -2.10
C SER A 214 12.60 -18.10 -3.10
N ILE A 215 11.37 -17.60 -3.00
CA ILE A 215 10.30 -17.90 -3.95
C ILE A 215 10.61 -17.27 -5.30
N ILE A 216 11.06 -16.01 -5.33
CA ILE A 216 11.45 -15.33 -6.57
C ILE A 216 12.55 -16.15 -7.26
N LYS A 217 13.69 -16.40 -6.60
CA LYS A 217 14.82 -17.14 -7.17
C LYS A 217 14.49 -18.56 -7.64
N ALA A 218 13.48 -19.20 -7.06
CA ALA A 218 13.07 -20.54 -7.45
C ALA A 218 12.19 -20.57 -8.71
N ASN A 219 11.61 -19.43 -9.11
CA ASN A 219 10.62 -19.34 -10.18
C ASN A 219 11.00 -18.32 -11.26
N THR A 220 12.19 -17.74 -11.18
CA THR A 220 12.72 -16.73 -12.12
C THR A 220 14.15 -17.06 -12.52
N SER A 221 14.71 -16.28 -13.45
CA SER A 221 16.14 -16.33 -13.80
C SER A 221 17.01 -15.44 -12.91
N LEU A 222 16.39 -14.65 -12.01
CA LEU A 222 17.10 -13.77 -11.10
C LEU A 222 17.96 -14.53 -10.10
N THR A 223 19.25 -14.22 -10.06
CA THR A 223 20.19 -14.77 -9.07
C THR A 223 20.48 -13.78 -7.95
N THR A 224 20.37 -12.48 -8.25
CA THR A 224 20.77 -11.38 -7.36
C THR A 224 19.54 -10.70 -6.77
N VAL A 225 18.88 -11.40 -5.84
CA VAL A 225 17.77 -10.85 -5.02
C VAL A 225 18.21 -10.83 -3.56
N GLN A 226 17.99 -9.72 -2.87
CA GLN A 226 18.39 -9.57 -1.48
C GLN A 226 17.51 -10.41 -0.53
N PRO A 227 17.98 -10.73 0.69
CA PRO A 227 17.28 -11.66 1.58
C PRO A 227 15.89 -11.17 2.01
N ASN A 228 15.75 -9.88 2.29
CA ASN A 228 14.48 -9.25 2.65
C ASN A 228 14.07 -8.26 1.55
N VAL A 229 13.11 -8.66 0.73
CA VAL A 229 12.64 -7.87 -0.42
C VAL A 229 11.74 -6.70 -0.05
N PHE A 230 11.44 -6.51 1.23
CA PHE A 230 10.64 -5.38 1.72
C PHE A 230 11.50 -4.22 2.25
N VAL A 231 12.83 -4.35 2.20
CA VAL A 231 13.77 -3.33 2.66
C VAL A 231 14.82 -3.13 1.56
N ALA A 232 14.97 -1.88 1.14
CA ALA A 232 15.98 -1.51 0.14
C ALA A 232 17.39 -1.85 0.68
N PRO A 233 18.27 -2.42 -0.17
CA PRO A 233 19.61 -2.88 0.22
C PRO A 233 20.61 -1.74 0.51
#